data_AF-A0A5C7ZUJ9-F1
#
_entry.id   AF-A0A5C7ZUJ9-F1
#
_cell.length_a   1.000
_cell.length_b   1.000
_cell.length_c   1.000
_cell.angle_alpha   90.00
_cell.angle_beta   90.00
_cell.angle_gamma   90.00
#
_symmetry.space_group_name_H-M   'P 1'
#
loop_
_entity.id
_entity.type
_entity.pdbx_description
1 polymer ?
#
loop_
_entity_poly.entity_id
_entity_poly.type
_entity_poly.pdbx_seq_one_letter_code
_entity_poly.pdbx_strand_id
1 'polypeptide(L)'
;MVFFESHGWHGPVREVEVRDCVVYSATDITGWTDQDWLARHSDGIHISGDQALVVNNTVTNVHFGIIAAGDSIQAIGNSVVNFSADGMRPLGSDILFEGNTIKNCYDVDDNHDDGIQSFTTLGFPFHR
;
A
#
# COMPACT_ATOMS: atom_id res chain seq x y z
N MET A 1 9.82 -3.14 1.68
CA MET A 1 8.52 -3.74 1.38
C MET A 1 8.22 -4.94 2.27
N VAL A 2 6.99 -5.01 2.79
CA VAL A 2 6.35 -6.23 3.31
C VAL A 2 5.46 -6.76 2.18
N PHE A 3 5.66 -8.01 1.75
CA PHE A 3 4.95 -8.57 0.60
C PHE A 3 4.29 -9.91 0.95
N PHE A 4 2.97 -9.97 0.79
CA PHE A 4 2.18 -11.21 0.91
C PHE A 4 1.92 -11.75 -0.49
N GLU A 5 2.55 -12.87 -0.82
CA GLU A 5 2.53 -13.46 -2.16
C GLU A 5 2.00 -14.89 -2.15
N SER A 6 0.83 -15.10 -2.78
CA SER A 6 0.38 -16.43 -3.18
C SER A 6 1.20 -16.90 -4.39
N HIS A 7 1.74 -18.11 -4.35
CA HIS A 7 2.45 -18.65 -5.51
C HIS A 7 2.45 -20.18 -5.56
N GLY A 8 2.74 -20.73 -6.74
CA GLY A 8 2.60 -22.16 -7.01
C GLY A 8 3.51 -23.10 -6.21
N TRP A 9 4.52 -22.60 -5.50
CA TRP A 9 5.46 -23.41 -4.72
C TRP A 9 5.17 -23.43 -3.20
N HIS A 10 4.68 -22.35 -2.59
CA HIS A 10 4.34 -22.30 -1.15
C HIS A 10 2.82 -22.20 -0.93
N GLY A 11 2.01 -22.14 -1.99
CA GLY A 11 0.55 -22.19 -1.93
C GLY A 11 -0.10 -20.81 -1.76
N PRO A 12 -1.42 -20.78 -1.50
CA PRO A 12 -2.14 -19.53 -1.27
C PRO A 12 -1.73 -18.90 0.06
N VAL A 13 -1.50 -17.59 0.06
CA VAL A 13 -1.36 -16.78 1.27
C VAL A 13 -2.72 -16.26 1.68
N ARG A 14 -3.12 -16.57 2.91
CA ARG A 14 -4.36 -16.11 3.53
C ARG A 14 -4.21 -15.98 5.03
N GLU A 15 -5.11 -15.21 5.66
CA GLU A 15 -5.21 -15.12 7.13
C GLU A 15 -3.93 -14.58 7.78
N VAL A 16 -3.32 -13.58 7.13
CA VAL A 16 -2.08 -12.93 7.61
C VAL A 16 -2.39 -11.55 8.16
N GLU A 17 -1.72 -11.21 9.27
CA GLU A 17 -1.85 -9.92 9.93
C GLU A 17 -0.51 -9.17 10.00
N VAL A 18 -0.53 -7.87 9.67
CA VAL A 18 0.53 -6.90 10.02
C VAL A 18 -0.07 -5.88 10.96
N ARG A 19 0.47 -5.78 12.18
CA ARG A 19 -0.06 -4.89 13.20
C ARG A 19 1.03 -4.14 13.95
N ASP A 20 0.76 -2.89 14.29
CA ASP A 20 1.56 -2.04 15.18
C ASP A 20 3.04 -1.94 14.74
N CYS A 21 3.30 -2.02 13.42
CA CYS A 21 4.63 -1.97 12.83
C CYS A 21 4.98 -0.58 12.28
N VAL A 22 6.29 -0.32 12.13
CA VAL A 22 6.81 0.80 11.34
C VAL A 22 7.50 0.22 10.10
N VAL A 23 6.99 0.56 8.91
CA VAL A 23 7.47 0.08 7.60
C VAL A 23 8.00 1.26 6.80
N TYR A 24 9.23 1.17 6.30
CA TYR A 24 9.86 2.25 5.55
C TYR A 24 10.88 1.73 4.54
N SER A 25 11.14 2.50 3.46
CA SER A 25 12.27 2.21 2.56
C SER A 25 13.56 2.93 2.97
N ALA A 26 13.44 4.07 3.66
CA ALA A 26 14.56 4.84 4.18
C ALA A 26 14.24 5.44 5.56
N THR A 27 15.26 5.49 6.44
CA THR A 27 15.12 6.08 7.78
C THR A 27 15.13 7.61 7.78
N ASP A 28 15.72 8.22 6.75
CA ASP A 28 15.81 9.68 6.59
C ASP A 28 15.75 10.03 5.10
N ILE A 29 14.89 10.99 4.78
CA ILE A 29 14.69 11.53 3.43
C ILE A 29 15.08 13.02 3.34
N THR A 30 15.70 13.57 4.38
CA THR A 30 16.14 14.96 4.41
C THR A 30 17.06 15.25 3.22
N GLY A 31 16.68 16.22 2.41
CA GLY A 31 17.43 16.63 1.22
C GLY A 31 17.30 15.69 0.03
N TRP A 32 16.39 14.70 0.06
CA TRP A 32 16.06 13.95 -1.14
C TRP A 32 15.51 14.87 -2.22
N THR A 33 16.08 14.71 -3.41
CA THR A 33 15.57 15.26 -4.66
C THR A 33 14.58 14.28 -5.30
N ASP A 34 13.85 14.72 -6.32
CA ASP A 34 12.97 13.85 -7.12
C ASP A 34 13.75 12.63 -7.66
N GLN A 35 14.99 12.85 -8.10
CA GLN A 35 15.87 11.77 -8.56
C GLN A 35 16.23 10.77 -7.45
N ASP A 36 16.34 11.23 -6.19
CA ASP A 36 16.58 10.34 -5.06
C ASP A 36 15.36 9.49 -4.76
N TRP A 37 14.16 10.08 -4.82
CA TRP A 37 12.91 9.30 -4.77
C TRP A 37 12.92 8.23 -5.84
N LEU A 38 13.10 8.57 -7.11
CA LEU A 38 13.11 7.62 -8.23
C LEU A 38 14.17 6.51 -8.12
N ALA A 39 15.33 6.81 -7.52
CA ALA A 39 16.44 5.86 -7.47
C ALA A 39 16.45 4.96 -6.22
N ARG A 40 15.78 5.36 -5.13
CA ARG A 40 15.98 4.75 -3.80
C ARG A 40 14.72 4.26 -3.13
N HIS A 41 13.54 4.58 -3.66
CA HIS A 41 12.28 4.19 -3.04
C HIS A 41 12.07 2.67 -3.04
N SER A 42 11.19 2.21 -2.17
CA SER A 42 10.56 0.89 -2.22
C SER A 42 9.11 1.04 -1.75
N ASP A 43 8.26 0.11 -2.15
CA ASP A 43 6.88 0.08 -1.67
C ASP A 43 6.81 -0.29 -0.19
N GLY A 44 5.72 0.13 0.45
CA GLY A 44 5.38 -0.18 1.83
C GLY A 44 4.88 -1.60 2.00
N ILE A 45 3.56 -1.78 2.05
CA ILE A 45 2.89 -3.07 2.26
C ILE A 45 2.13 -3.44 0.99
N HIS A 46 2.45 -4.59 0.41
CA HIS A 46 1.76 -5.13 -0.76
C HIS A 46 1.12 -6.47 -0.39
N ILE A 47 -0.19 -6.57 -0.60
CA ILE A 47 -0.98 -7.75 -0.27
C ILE A 47 -1.59 -8.32 -1.55
N SER A 48 -1.06 -9.44 -2.04
CA SER A 48 -1.65 -10.19 -3.17
C SER A 48 -2.34 -11.49 -2.74
N GLY A 49 -2.28 -11.83 -1.44
CA GLY A 49 -3.09 -12.89 -0.83
C GLY A 49 -4.43 -12.37 -0.30
N ASP A 50 -5.29 -13.28 0.14
CA ASP A 50 -6.67 -12.96 0.56
C ASP A 50 -6.82 -12.91 2.08
N GLN A 51 -7.90 -12.32 2.59
CA GLN A 51 -8.27 -12.38 4.02
C GLN A 51 -7.15 -11.89 4.94
N ALA A 52 -6.62 -10.69 4.67
CA ALA A 52 -5.53 -10.10 5.44
C ALA A 52 -5.98 -8.91 6.29
N LEU A 53 -5.27 -8.68 7.40
CA LEU A 53 -5.47 -7.56 8.31
C LEU A 53 -4.21 -6.70 8.36
N VAL A 54 -4.34 -5.41 8.08
CA VAL A 54 -3.25 -4.42 8.21
C VAL A 54 -3.72 -3.33 9.15
N VAL A 55 -3.24 -3.34 10.39
CA VAL A 55 -3.83 -2.54 11.47
C VAL A 55 -2.80 -1.69 12.20
N ASN A 56 -3.10 -0.40 12.40
CA ASN A 56 -2.30 0.53 13.22
C ASN A 56 -0.80 0.61 12.84
N ASN A 57 -0.46 0.37 11.57
CA ASN A 57 0.91 0.48 11.10
C ASN A 57 1.25 1.92 10.71
N THR A 58 2.50 2.30 10.87
CA THR A 58 3.07 3.50 10.22
C THR A 58 3.87 3.06 9.00
N VAL A 59 3.42 3.43 7.81
CA VAL A 59 4.12 3.21 6.54
C VAL A 59 4.68 4.57 6.10
N THR A 60 6.01 4.70 6.02
CA THR A 60 6.63 6.01 5.76
C THR A 60 7.83 5.97 4.84
N ASN A 61 8.04 7.04 4.07
CA ASN A 61 9.17 7.17 3.15
C ASN A 61 9.17 6.00 2.15
N VAL A 62 8.12 5.91 1.35
CA VAL A 62 7.86 4.79 0.41
C VAL A 62 7.34 5.32 -0.92
N HIS A 63 7.34 4.48 -1.95
CA HIS A 63 6.70 4.83 -3.23
C HIS A 63 5.19 4.64 -3.13
N PHE A 64 4.72 3.38 -3.20
CA PHE A 64 3.35 3.04 -2.83
C PHE A 64 3.22 2.75 -1.33
N GLY A 65 2.16 3.25 -0.69
CA GLY A 65 1.92 3.00 0.73
C GLY A 65 1.39 1.60 1.05
N ILE A 66 0.08 1.40 0.92
CA ILE A 66 -0.59 0.10 1.16
C ILE A 66 -1.38 -0.32 -0.07
N ILE A 67 -1.01 -1.45 -0.68
CA ILE A 67 -1.68 -2.04 -1.83
C ILE A 67 -2.42 -3.31 -1.38
N ALA A 68 -3.73 -3.34 -1.58
CA ALA A 68 -4.60 -4.49 -1.35
C ALA A 68 -5.09 -5.03 -2.71
N ALA A 69 -4.36 -6.00 -3.25
CA ALA A 69 -4.62 -6.60 -4.56
C ALA A 69 -5.35 -7.96 -4.50
N GLY A 70 -5.30 -8.65 -3.36
CA GLY A 70 -6.17 -9.80 -3.07
C GLY A 70 -7.55 -9.40 -2.53
N ASP A 71 -8.37 -10.37 -2.16
CA ASP A 71 -9.77 -10.15 -1.74
C ASP A 71 -9.96 -10.20 -0.21
N SER A 72 -11.04 -9.57 0.29
CA SER A 72 -11.43 -9.56 1.71
C SER A 72 -10.34 -9.04 2.65
N ILE A 73 -9.70 -7.92 2.27
CA ILE A 73 -8.61 -7.30 3.03
C ILE A 73 -9.13 -6.10 3.82
N GLN A 74 -8.66 -5.95 5.05
CA GLN A 74 -8.97 -4.77 5.87
C GLN A 74 -7.67 -4.04 6.23
N ALA A 75 -7.61 -2.75 5.90
CA ALA A 75 -6.54 -1.86 6.35
C ALA A 75 -7.15 -0.77 7.27
N ILE A 76 -6.87 -0.85 8.57
CA ILE A 76 -7.56 -0.05 9.58
C ILE A 76 -6.56 0.74 10.44
N GLY A 77 -6.81 2.03 10.61
CA GLY A 77 -6.05 2.87 11.56
C GLY A 77 -4.57 3.07 11.21
N ASN A 78 -4.15 2.77 9.97
CA ASN A 78 -2.77 2.94 9.54
C ASN A 78 -2.46 4.41 9.21
N SER A 79 -1.19 4.76 9.28
CA SER A 79 -0.67 6.05 8.85
C SER A 79 0.28 5.86 7.67
N VAL A 80 -0.09 6.33 6.48
CA VAL A 80 0.79 6.42 5.31
C VAL A 80 1.32 7.85 5.21
N VAL A 81 2.63 8.03 5.35
CA VAL A 81 3.28 9.35 5.47
C VAL A 81 4.48 9.41 4.55
N ASN A 82 4.69 10.53 3.85
CA ASN A 82 5.84 10.70 2.97
C ASN A 82 5.90 9.61 1.89
N PHE A 83 5.06 9.76 0.88
CA PHE A 83 4.95 8.82 -0.23
C PHE A 83 5.02 9.54 -1.57
N SER A 84 5.43 8.85 -2.64
CA SER A 84 5.66 9.48 -3.95
C SER A 84 4.94 8.78 -5.12
N ALA A 85 3.89 8.04 -4.81
CA ALA A 85 2.91 7.51 -5.75
C ALA A 85 1.54 7.50 -5.07
N ASP A 86 0.80 6.38 -5.09
CA ASP A 86 -0.45 6.31 -4.36
C ASP A 86 -0.26 5.94 -2.88
N GLY A 87 -0.94 6.66 -2.01
CA GLY A 87 -0.95 6.39 -0.58
C GLY A 87 -1.55 5.03 -0.27
N MET A 88 -2.73 4.72 -0.82
CA MET A 88 -3.34 3.39 -0.69
C MET A 88 -4.09 2.97 -1.95
N ARG A 89 -4.07 1.66 -2.26
CA ARG A 89 -4.75 1.06 -3.42
C ARG A 89 -5.63 -0.13 -3.05
N PRO A 90 -6.96 0.02 -2.95
CA PRO A 90 -7.88 -1.11 -2.86
C PRO A 90 -8.24 -1.58 -4.28
N LEU A 91 -7.61 -2.67 -4.73
CA LEU A 91 -7.74 -3.20 -6.10
C LEU A 91 -8.51 -4.53 -6.17
N GLY A 92 -8.59 -5.26 -5.07
CA GLY A 92 -9.40 -6.47 -4.96
C GLY A 92 -10.87 -6.20 -4.62
N SER A 93 -11.60 -7.27 -4.33
CA SER A 93 -12.99 -7.25 -3.89
C SER A 93 -13.09 -7.25 -2.35
N ASP A 94 -14.17 -6.70 -1.82
CA ASP A 94 -14.46 -6.73 -0.37
C ASP A 94 -13.33 -6.11 0.48
N ILE A 95 -12.81 -4.95 0.02
CA ILE A 95 -11.73 -4.24 0.70
C ILE A 95 -12.29 -3.16 1.62
N LEU A 96 -11.86 -3.15 2.88
CA LEU A 96 -12.20 -2.11 3.85
C LEU A 96 -10.96 -1.30 4.21
N PHE A 97 -10.90 -0.04 3.77
CA PHE A 97 -9.94 0.94 4.28
C PHE A 97 -10.66 1.91 5.22
N GLU A 98 -10.42 1.82 6.53
CA GLU A 98 -11.13 2.60 7.54
C GLU A 98 -10.18 3.29 8.52
N GLY A 99 -10.45 4.56 8.85
CA GLY A 99 -9.71 5.29 9.89
C GLY A 99 -8.22 5.52 9.59
N ASN A 100 -7.77 5.32 8.35
CA ASN A 100 -6.38 5.55 7.96
C ASN A 100 -6.09 7.05 7.79
N THR A 101 -4.85 7.44 8.05
CA THR A 101 -4.33 8.79 7.76
C THR A 101 -3.33 8.71 6.60
N ILE A 102 -3.55 9.49 5.55
CA ILE A 102 -2.65 9.58 4.38
C ILE A 102 -2.22 11.03 4.24
N LYS A 103 -0.92 11.31 4.24
CA LYS A 103 -0.40 12.68 4.18
C LYS A 103 1.03 12.77 3.64
N ASN A 104 1.42 13.98 3.26
CA ASN A 104 2.75 14.33 2.74
C ASN A 104 3.08 13.53 1.46
N CYS A 105 2.25 13.69 0.44
CA CYS A 105 2.57 13.20 -0.89
C CYS A 105 3.68 14.06 -1.52
N TYR A 106 4.60 13.43 -2.23
CA TYR A 106 5.69 14.06 -2.98
C TYR A 106 5.52 13.73 -4.46
N ASP A 107 5.20 14.76 -5.25
CA ASP A 107 5.17 14.70 -6.72
C ASP A 107 6.62 14.76 -7.24
N VAL A 108 7.07 13.65 -7.84
CA VAL A 108 8.48 13.44 -8.21
C VAL A 108 8.68 13.01 -9.66
N ASP A 109 7.61 12.63 -10.36
CA ASP A 109 7.60 12.32 -11.79
C ASP A 109 6.17 12.46 -12.36
N ASP A 110 5.95 12.02 -13.60
CA ASP A 110 4.62 12.12 -14.24
C ASP A 110 3.61 11.07 -13.72
N ASN A 111 3.94 10.28 -12.70
CA ASN A 111 3.01 9.35 -12.08
C ASN A 111 1.85 10.11 -11.42
N HIS A 112 0.71 9.43 -11.31
CA HIS A 112 -0.43 9.96 -10.56
C HIS A 112 -0.26 9.61 -9.07
N ASP A 113 -0.25 10.63 -8.21
CA ASP A 113 0.04 10.45 -6.79
C ASP A 113 -1.21 10.65 -5.92
N ASP A 114 -2.15 9.72 -6.01
CA ASP A 114 -3.41 9.80 -5.28
C ASP A 114 -3.21 9.57 -3.79
N GLY A 115 -4.10 10.19 -2.99
CA GLY A 115 -4.31 9.70 -1.63
C GLY A 115 -4.77 8.24 -1.66
N ILE A 116 -5.85 7.96 -2.41
CA ILE A 116 -6.39 6.62 -2.61
C ILE A 116 -6.78 6.45 -4.07
N GLN A 117 -6.25 5.43 -4.74
CA GLN A 117 -6.66 5.06 -6.09
C GLN A 117 -7.25 3.65 -6.13
N SER A 118 -8.42 3.52 -6.73
CA SER A 118 -9.07 2.22 -7.00
C SER A 118 -9.53 2.17 -8.45
N PHE A 119 -9.32 1.02 -9.10
CA PHE A 119 -9.79 0.75 -10.44
C PHE A 119 -10.00 -0.76 -10.62
N THR A 120 -10.90 -1.11 -11.53
CA THR A 120 -11.14 -2.50 -11.95
C THR A 120 -10.64 -2.69 -13.38
N THR A 121 -9.80 -3.70 -13.61
CA THR A 121 -9.15 -3.91 -14.92
C THR A 121 -10.00 -4.64 -15.96
N LEU A 122 -11.23 -5.05 -15.62
CA LEU A 122 -12.10 -5.85 -16.48
C LEU A 122 -13.52 -5.30 -16.68
N GLY A 123 -13.83 -4.12 -16.14
CA GLY A 123 -15.13 -3.47 -16.34
C GLY A 123 -16.33 -4.20 -15.72
N PHE A 124 -16.10 -5.15 -14.80
CA PHE A 124 -17.20 -5.78 -14.07
C PHE A 124 -17.89 -4.74 -13.18
N PRO A 125 -19.23 -4.62 -13.24
CA PRO A 125 -19.95 -3.63 -12.47
C PRO A 125 -19.78 -3.90 -10.96
N PHE A 126 -19.65 -2.82 -10.18
CA PHE A 126 -19.77 -2.89 -8.73
C PHE A 126 -21.15 -3.45 -8.38
N HIS A 127 -21.21 -4.71 -7.94
CA HIS A 127 -22.42 -5.29 -7.38
C HIS A 127 -22.55 -4.79 -5.94
N ARG A 128 -23.64 -4.05 -5.67
CA ARG A 128 -24.01 -3.60 -4.32
C ARG A 128 -24.66 -4.72 -3.52
#